data_AF-A0A0F9BZ64-F1
#
_entry.id   AF-A0A0F9BZ64-F1
#
_cell.length_a   1.000
_cell.length_b   1.000
_cell.length_c   1.000
_cell.angle_alpha   90.00
_cell.angle_beta   90.00
_cell.angle_gamma   90.00
#
_symmetry.space_group_name_H-M   'P 1'
#
loop_
_entity.id
_entity.type
_entity.pdbx_description
1 polymer ?
#
loop_
_entity_poly.entity_id
_entity_poly.type
_entity_poly.pdbx_seq_one_letter_code
_entity_poly.pdbx_strand_id
1 'polypeptide(L)'
;MKGAAVIQRVVICIAMVGVCMPQLLVAAMPQNDPIRVTDVQLLEGGVLIGQVVTPQNTPIAQTSVTLQNAGRKIEGKTDKDGYFAFKGLRTGVYRVAAAEGHGTYRVWTEGQAPQTAQMKAQIQEGVLIVAGQEVVRGQNGMRTIRNFLANPIVIAGIVATAIAVPVAIHNSKSGS
;
A
#
# COMPACT_ATOMS: atom_id res chain seq x y z
N MET A 1 5.15 -56.47 -6.15
CA MET A 1 5.95 -55.48 -5.36
C MET A 1 6.66 -54.39 -6.18
N LYS A 2 6.52 -54.31 -7.52
CA LYS A 2 7.19 -53.27 -8.33
C LYS A 2 6.33 -52.01 -8.58
N GLY A 3 5.00 -52.09 -8.49
CA GLY A 3 4.08 -50.97 -8.76
C GLY A 3 4.01 -49.91 -7.67
N ALA A 4 4.05 -50.31 -6.39
CA ALA A 4 3.98 -49.37 -5.26
C ALA A 4 5.21 -48.43 -5.21
N ALA A 5 6.39 -48.94 -5.57
CA ALA A 5 7.62 -48.16 -5.61
C ALA A 5 7.64 -47.12 -6.76
N VAL A 6 6.92 -47.39 -7.86
CA VAL A 6 6.79 -46.45 -8.99
C VAL A 6 5.82 -45.32 -8.64
N ILE A 7 4.69 -45.65 -8.00
CA ILE A 7 3.70 -44.65 -7.55
C ILE A 7 4.29 -43.73 -6.49
N GLN A 8 5.05 -44.28 -5.53
CA GLN A 8 5.74 -43.48 -4.50
C GLN A 8 6.78 -42.52 -5.09
N ARG A 9 7.51 -42.93 -6.14
CA ARG A 9 8.50 -42.08 -6.81
C ARG A 9 7.85 -40.96 -7.63
N VAL A 10 6.71 -41.22 -8.27
CA VAL A 10 5.97 -40.20 -9.04
C VAL A 10 5.34 -39.13 -8.13
N VAL A 11 4.82 -39.53 -6.96
CA VAL A 11 4.24 -38.59 -5.97
C VAL A 11 5.31 -37.68 -5.35
N ILE A 12 6.53 -38.19 -5.11
CA ILE A 12 7.65 -37.38 -4.60
C ILE A 12 8.11 -36.34 -5.63
N CYS A 13 8.17 -36.70 -6.92
CA CYS A 13 8.52 -35.74 -7.97
C CYS A 13 7.46 -34.62 -8.12
N ILE A 14 6.17 -34.95 -8.01
CA ILE A 14 5.09 -33.94 -8.07
C ILE A 14 5.13 -33.01 -6.83
N ALA A 15 5.45 -33.55 -5.65
CA ALA A 15 5.63 -32.74 -4.45
C ALA A 15 6.86 -31.81 -4.53
N MET A 16 7.98 -32.29 -5.08
CA MET A 16 9.17 -31.44 -5.27
C MET A 16 8.96 -30.37 -6.34
N VAL A 17 8.24 -30.67 -7.42
CA VAL A 17 7.88 -29.67 -8.45
C VAL A 17 6.87 -28.67 -7.87
N GLY A 18 5.88 -29.09 -7.09
CA GLY A 18 4.92 -28.21 -6.42
C GLY A 18 5.53 -27.32 -5.33
N VAL A 19 6.55 -27.81 -4.61
CA VAL A 19 7.30 -27.03 -3.60
C VAL A 19 8.38 -26.15 -4.23
N CYS A 20 8.95 -26.51 -5.39
CA CYS A 20 9.89 -25.67 -6.13
C CYS A 20 9.23 -24.63 -7.04
N MET A 21 7.94 -24.78 -7.39
CA MET A 21 7.23 -23.88 -8.32
C MET A 21 6.29 -22.80 -7.72
N PRO A 22 6.34 -22.36 -6.44
CA PRO A 22 5.58 -21.17 -6.08
C PRO A 22 6.30 -19.86 -6.47
N GLN A 23 7.55 -19.91 -6.93
CA GLN A 23 8.39 -18.71 -7.09
C GLN A 23 8.56 -18.19 -8.53
N LEU A 24 7.98 -18.84 -9.55
CA LEU A 24 8.03 -18.33 -10.93
C LEU A 24 6.79 -17.54 -11.36
N LEU A 25 5.67 -17.60 -10.63
CA LEU A 25 4.46 -16.82 -10.95
C LEU A 25 4.32 -15.50 -10.19
N VAL A 26 5.17 -15.24 -9.20
CA VAL A 26 5.28 -13.91 -8.58
C VAL A 26 6.71 -13.42 -8.76
N ALA A 27 7.14 -13.34 -10.03
CA ALA A 27 8.01 -12.23 -10.38
C ALA A 27 7.29 -10.99 -9.86
N ALA A 28 7.86 -10.36 -8.83
CA ALA A 28 7.38 -9.13 -8.27
C ALA A 28 7.27 -8.14 -9.43
N MET A 29 6.10 -8.10 -10.07
CA MET A 29 5.71 -6.97 -10.87
C MET A 29 5.95 -5.80 -9.94
N PRO A 30 6.75 -4.80 -10.33
CA PRO A 30 6.75 -3.57 -9.57
C PRO A 30 5.28 -3.16 -9.53
N GLN A 31 4.62 -3.38 -8.38
CA GLN A 31 3.54 -2.52 -7.97
C GLN A 31 4.24 -1.18 -7.82
N ASN A 32 4.35 -0.51 -8.96
CA ASN A 32 4.59 0.91 -9.03
C ASN A 32 3.36 1.46 -8.32
N ASP A 33 3.41 1.51 -6.99
CA ASP A 33 2.41 2.24 -6.22
C ASP A 33 2.45 3.61 -6.87
N PRO A 34 1.42 3.96 -7.67
CA PRO A 34 1.46 5.19 -8.41
C PRO A 34 1.67 6.25 -7.35
N ILE A 35 2.68 7.11 -7.51
CA ILE A 35 2.87 8.26 -6.64
C ILE A 35 1.48 8.89 -6.54
N ARG A 36 0.84 8.78 -5.37
CA ARG A 36 -0.53 9.21 -5.20
C ARG A 36 -0.48 10.73 -5.22
N VAL A 37 -0.64 11.28 -6.41
CA VAL A 37 -0.80 12.71 -6.61
C VAL A 37 -2.24 13.01 -6.28
N THR A 38 -2.45 13.71 -5.18
CA THR A 38 -3.78 14.15 -4.76
C THR A 38 -4.06 15.51 -5.37
N ASP A 39 -5.23 15.65 -6.01
CA ASP A 39 -5.69 16.95 -6.51
C ASP A 39 -6.29 17.76 -5.35
N VAL A 40 -5.84 19.01 -5.20
CA VAL A 40 -6.25 19.93 -4.12
C VAL A 40 -6.68 21.25 -4.71
N GLN A 41 -7.79 21.81 -4.24
CA GLN A 41 -8.20 23.16 -4.62
C GLN A 41 -7.61 24.18 -3.66
N LEU A 42 -7.02 25.23 -4.21
CA LEU A 42 -6.57 26.39 -3.46
C LEU A 42 -7.79 27.26 -3.13
N LEU A 43 -7.79 27.80 -1.91
CA LEU A 43 -8.72 28.85 -1.52
C LEU A 43 -8.38 30.18 -2.22
N GLU A 44 -9.28 31.14 -2.09
CA GLU A 44 -9.12 32.49 -2.62
C GLU A 44 -7.75 33.09 -2.24
N GLY A 45 -7.10 33.74 -3.21
CA GLY A 45 -5.72 34.26 -3.05
C GLY A 45 -4.62 33.20 -3.15
N GLY A 46 -4.94 31.98 -3.62
CA GLY A 46 -3.96 30.92 -3.83
C GLY A 46 -3.48 30.33 -2.51
N VAL A 47 -4.39 30.08 -1.58
CA VAL A 47 -4.06 29.59 -0.25
C VAL A 47 -4.23 28.07 -0.17
N LEU A 48 -3.15 27.38 0.17
CA LEU A 48 -3.14 25.97 0.52
C LEU A 48 -3.19 25.85 2.03
N ILE A 49 -4.21 25.16 2.54
CA ILE A 49 -4.33 24.81 3.95
C ILE A 49 -4.06 23.32 4.14
N GLY A 50 -3.58 22.97 5.32
CA GLY A 50 -3.43 21.57 5.70
C GLY A 50 -3.20 21.39 7.17
N GLN A 51 -3.16 20.12 7.58
CA GLN A 51 -2.94 19.71 8.96
C GLN A 51 -1.88 18.60 9.02
N VAL A 52 -1.05 18.64 10.06
CA VAL A 52 -0.08 17.59 10.38
C VAL A 52 -0.57 16.84 11.61
N VAL A 53 -0.75 15.54 11.47
CA VAL A 53 -1.22 14.65 12.54
C VAL A 53 -0.32 13.42 12.66
N THR A 54 -0.33 12.78 13.82
CA THR A 54 0.26 11.46 14.04
C THR A 54 -0.63 10.36 13.43
N PRO A 55 -0.12 9.12 13.27
CA PRO A 55 -0.96 7.97 12.90
C PRO A 55 -2.12 7.70 13.86
N GLN A 56 -2.02 8.19 15.10
CA GLN A 56 -3.07 8.13 16.12
C GLN A 56 -4.06 9.31 16.03
N ASN A 57 -4.02 10.07 14.93
CA ASN A 57 -4.85 11.25 14.69
C ASN A 57 -4.65 12.36 15.74
N THR A 58 -3.44 12.49 16.30
CA THR A 58 -3.08 13.57 17.22
C THR A 58 -2.40 14.70 16.46
N PRO A 59 -2.85 15.96 16.55
CA PRO A 59 -2.21 17.07 15.85
C PRO A 59 -0.80 17.33 16.36
N ILE A 60 0.10 17.74 15.47
CA ILE A 60 1.49 18.05 15.81
C ILE A 60 1.73 19.56 15.67
N ALA A 61 1.89 20.23 16.81
CA ALA A 61 2.11 21.67 16.86
C ALA A 61 3.57 22.07 16.61
N GLN A 62 3.78 23.33 16.19
CA GLN A 62 5.10 23.98 16.05
C GLN A 62 6.10 23.21 15.17
N THR A 63 5.62 22.35 14.28
CA THR A 63 6.43 21.52 13.40
C THR A 63 6.74 22.26 12.11
N SER A 64 7.97 22.15 11.63
CA SER A 64 8.37 22.71 10.33
C SER A 64 7.66 21.97 9.19
N VAL A 65 6.97 22.72 8.36
CA VAL A 65 6.34 22.25 7.13
C VAL A 65 7.10 22.86 5.97
N THR A 66 7.54 22.02 5.05
CA THR A 66 8.22 22.44 3.84
C THR A 66 7.32 22.21 2.64
N LEU A 67 7.17 23.25 1.80
CA LEU A 67 6.54 23.18 0.49
C LEU A 67 7.60 23.36 -0.60
N GLN A 68 7.65 22.45 -1.58
CA GLN A 68 8.60 22.49 -2.70
C GLN A 68 7.89 22.47 -4.05
N ASN A 69 8.34 23.31 -4.99
CA ASN A 69 7.90 23.33 -6.38
C ASN A 69 9.06 23.74 -7.29
N ALA A 70 9.42 22.90 -8.26
CA ALA A 70 10.45 23.17 -9.29
C ALA A 70 11.76 23.81 -8.76
N GLY A 71 12.23 23.36 -7.58
CA GLY A 71 13.45 23.89 -6.95
C GLY A 71 13.25 25.05 -5.98
N ARG A 72 12.07 25.69 -5.95
CA ARG A 72 11.70 26.67 -4.92
C ARG A 72 11.21 25.95 -3.67
N LYS A 73 11.79 26.30 -2.52
CA LYS A 73 11.39 25.81 -1.19
C LYS A 73 10.78 26.95 -0.38
N ILE A 74 9.64 26.71 0.24
CA ILE A 74 8.96 27.61 1.17
C ILE A 74 8.79 26.84 2.48
N GLU A 75 9.10 27.48 3.60
CA GLU A 75 8.96 26.88 4.93
C GLU A 75 7.86 27.60 5.71
N GLY A 76 7.15 26.83 6.54
CA GLY A 76 6.14 27.29 7.46
C GLY A 76 6.18 26.47 8.74
N LYS A 77 5.34 26.82 9.71
CA LYS A 77 5.17 26.04 10.94
C LYS A 77 3.70 25.77 11.19
N THR A 78 3.41 24.64 11.83
CA THR A 78 2.07 24.33 12.30
C THR A 78 1.69 25.13 13.55
N ASP A 79 0.42 25.47 13.68
CA ASP A 79 -0.16 26.08 14.88
C ASP A 79 -0.37 25.06 16.02
N LYS A 80 -1.05 25.45 17.10
CA LYS A 80 -1.32 24.59 18.26
C LYS A 80 -2.19 23.36 17.94
N ASP A 81 -2.99 23.44 16.89
CA ASP A 81 -3.93 22.40 16.46
C ASP A 81 -3.37 21.63 15.24
N GLY A 82 -2.09 21.86 14.90
CA GLY A 82 -1.39 21.16 13.82
C GLY A 82 -1.67 21.72 12.42
N TYR A 83 -2.41 22.83 12.29
CA TYR A 83 -2.72 23.42 10.99
C TYR A 83 -1.58 24.28 10.45
N PHE A 84 -1.45 24.32 9.13
CA PHE A 84 -0.54 25.20 8.41
C PHE A 84 -1.23 25.80 7.19
N ALA A 85 -0.71 26.95 6.72
CA ALA A 85 -1.19 27.59 5.50
C ALA A 85 -0.04 28.21 4.70
N PHE A 86 -0.08 28.06 3.38
CA PHE A 86 0.79 28.74 2.43
C PHE A 86 -0.06 29.58 1.48
N LYS A 87 0.33 30.84 1.24
CA LYS A 87 -0.43 31.79 0.42
C LYS A 87 0.30 32.13 -0.88
N GLY A 88 -0.43 32.65 -1.86
CA GLY A 88 0.14 33.11 -3.14
C GLY A 88 0.64 31.96 -4.03
N LEU A 89 0.09 30.76 -3.86
CA LEU A 89 0.40 29.63 -4.70
C LEU A 89 -0.37 29.71 -6.02
N ARG A 90 0.25 29.20 -7.09
CA ARG A 90 -0.37 29.03 -8.39
C ARG A 90 -0.61 27.55 -8.66
N THR A 91 -1.53 27.26 -9.58
CA THR A 91 -1.77 25.92 -10.10
C THR A 91 -0.46 25.23 -10.48
N GLY A 92 -0.26 24.00 -10.01
CA GLY A 92 0.98 23.25 -10.22
C GLY A 92 1.13 22.04 -9.29
N VAL A 93 2.26 21.35 -9.37
CA VAL A 93 2.57 20.20 -8.50
C VAL A 93 3.51 20.64 -7.39
N TYR A 94 3.12 20.38 -6.15
CA TYR A 94 3.87 20.73 -4.96
C TYR A 94 4.14 19.48 -4.12
N ARG A 95 5.33 19.41 -3.54
CA ARG A 95 5.66 18.43 -2.50
C ARG A 95 5.57 19.10 -1.14
N VAL A 96 4.75 18.54 -0.26
CA VAL A 96 4.66 18.97 1.14
C VAL A 96 5.37 17.92 1.99
N ALA A 97 6.20 18.34 2.93
CA ALA A 97 6.88 17.46 3.88
C ALA A 97 6.85 18.07 5.29
N ALA A 98 6.52 17.25 6.29
CA ALA A 98 6.47 17.62 7.70
C ALA A 98 6.56 16.35 8.58
N ALA A 99 7.28 16.42 9.70
CA ALA A 99 7.40 15.33 10.68
C ALA A 99 7.63 13.94 10.04
N GLU A 100 8.61 13.85 9.13
CA GLU A 100 8.97 12.64 8.36
C GLU A 100 7.89 12.13 7.37
N GLY A 101 6.68 12.68 7.42
CA GLY A 101 5.65 12.50 6.42
C GLY A 101 5.88 13.40 5.20
N HIS A 102 5.47 12.91 4.02
CA HIS A 102 5.50 13.70 2.80
C HIS A 102 4.37 13.29 1.85
N GLY A 103 3.93 14.23 1.03
CA GLY A 103 2.93 14.01 0.00
C GLY A 103 3.19 14.86 -1.24
N THR A 104 2.71 14.38 -2.38
CA THR A 104 2.74 15.14 -3.63
C THR A 104 1.32 15.55 -3.98
N TYR A 105 1.09 16.85 -4.13
CA TYR A 105 -0.22 17.44 -4.35
C TYR A 105 -0.21 18.24 -5.64
N ARG A 106 -1.21 18.01 -6.47
CA ARG A 106 -1.47 18.88 -7.62
C ARG A 106 -2.52 19.89 -7.17
N VAL A 107 -2.10 21.13 -7.04
CA VAL A 107 -2.97 22.20 -6.58
C VAL A 107 -3.57 22.94 -7.77
N TRP A 108 -4.83 23.31 -7.67
CA TRP A 108 -5.60 24.03 -8.68
C TRP A 108 -6.19 25.28 -8.07
N THR A 109 -6.05 26.44 -8.73
CA THR A 109 -6.88 27.59 -8.35
C THR A 109 -8.33 27.33 -8.72
N GLU A 110 -9.24 28.10 -8.11
CA GLU A 110 -10.68 27.99 -8.35
C GLU A 110 -11.04 27.95 -9.84
N GLY A 111 -11.84 26.95 -10.23
CA GLY A 111 -12.32 26.76 -11.60
C GLY A 111 -11.30 26.23 -12.61
N GLN A 112 -10.03 26.04 -12.24
CA GLN A 112 -8.98 25.55 -13.16
C GLN A 112 -8.77 24.02 -13.14
N ALA A 113 -9.46 23.30 -12.26
CA ALA A 113 -9.32 21.85 -12.18
C ALA A 113 -9.92 21.16 -13.43
N PRO A 114 -9.29 20.11 -13.99
CA PRO A 114 -9.84 19.37 -15.12
C PRO A 114 -11.20 18.73 -14.77
N GLN A 115 -12.13 18.68 -15.73
CA GLN A 115 -13.44 18.03 -15.54
C GLN A 115 -13.30 16.58 -15.03
N THR A 116 -12.27 15.84 -15.43
CA THR A 116 -12.03 14.49 -14.90
C THR A 116 -11.74 14.46 -13.40
N ALA A 117 -11.05 15.45 -12.84
CA ALA A 117 -10.77 15.54 -11.41
C ALA A 117 -12.03 15.98 -10.64
N GLN A 118 -12.79 16.92 -11.19
CA GLN A 118 -14.07 17.38 -10.63
C GLN A 118 -15.12 16.27 -10.64
N MET A 119 -15.26 15.55 -11.77
CA MET A 119 -16.20 14.42 -11.93
C MET A 119 -15.85 13.23 -11.03
N LYS A 120 -14.59 13.06 -10.66
CA LYS A 120 -14.15 12.05 -9.70
C LYS A 120 -14.38 12.46 -8.24
N ALA A 121 -14.90 13.66 -7.97
CA ALA A 121 -15.13 14.20 -6.63
C ALA A 121 -13.92 14.02 -5.69
N GLN A 122 -12.69 14.05 -6.25
CA GLN A 122 -11.47 13.73 -5.52
C GLN A 122 -10.63 14.98 -5.23
N ILE A 123 -11.16 16.16 -5.57
CA ILE A 123 -10.54 17.43 -5.24
C ILE A 123 -10.77 17.70 -3.76
N GLN A 124 -9.69 17.75 -2.99
CA GLN A 124 -9.74 18.06 -1.57
C GLN A 124 -9.57 19.57 -1.35
N GLU A 125 -10.21 20.12 -0.32
CA GLU A 125 -10.06 21.54 0.07
C GLU A 125 -8.86 21.77 1.03
N GLY A 126 -8.08 20.73 1.30
CA GLY A 126 -6.93 20.80 2.18
C GLY A 126 -6.04 19.58 2.11
N VAL A 127 -4.90 19.67 2.78
CA VAL A 127 -3.87 18.63 2.81
C VAL A 127 -3.78 18.02 4.19
N LEU A 128 -3.83 16.69 4.28
CA LEU A 128 -3.49 15.97 5.50
C LEU A 128 -2.12 15.31 5.35
N ILE A 129 -1.20 15.62 6.27
CA ILE A 129 0.09 14.95 6.40
C ILE A 129 0.06 14.09 7.65
N VAL A 130 0.26 12.79 7.47
CA VAL A 130 0.44 11.85 8.58
C VAL A 130 1.93 11.66 8.82
N ALA A 131 2.38 12.00 10.02
CA ALA A 131 3.77 11.85 10.45
C ALA A 131 4.22 10.38 10.43
N GLY A 132 5.51 10.14 10.20
CA GLY A 132 6.11 8.81 10.26
C GLY A 132 5.69 7.84 9.15
N GLN A 133 5.11 8.32 8.05
CA GLN A 133 4.88 7.51 6.86
C GLN A 133 6.19 7.37 6.06
N GLU A 134 7.18 6.67 6.62
CA GLU A 134 8.20 6.07 5.77
C GLU A 134 7.51 4.94 5.02
N VAL A 135 7.14 5.19 3.76
CA VAL A 135 6.68 4.13 2.86
C VAL A 135 7.91 3.29 2.52
N VAL A 136 8.28 2.38 3.41
CA VAL A 136 9.31 1.39 3.14
C VAL A 136 8.72 0.42 2.11
N ARG A 137 9.20 0.50 0.87
CA ARG A 137 8.90 -0.52 -0.16
C ARG A 137 9.21 -1.90 0.44
N GLY A 138 8.18 -2.73 0.64
CA GLY A 138 8.34 -4.13 1.07
C GLY A 138 7.46 -4.60 2.23
N GLN A 139 6.84 -3.71 3.01
CA GLN A 139 6.02 -4.14 4.17
C GLN A 139 4.67 -4.77 3.80
N ASN A 140 4.19 -4.60 2.55
CA ASN A 140 2.98 -5.28 2.07
C ASN A 140 3.14 -6.80 1.91
N GLY A 141 4.37 -7.33 1.82
CA GLY A 141 4.61 -8.78 1.67
C GLY A 141 4.06 -9.58 2.85
N MET A 142 4.30 -9.12 4.08
CA MET A 142 3.85 -9.82 5.29
C MET A 142 2.33 -9.76 5.48
N ARG A 143 1.69 -8.64 5.09
CA ARG A 143 0.23 -8.47 5.16
C ARG A 143 -0.49 -9.34 4.11
N THR A 144 0.09 -9.46 2.92
CA THR A 144 -0.40 -10.33 1.84
C THR A 144 -0.27 -11.80 2.20
N ILE A 145 0.85 -12.24 2.79
CA ILE A 145 1.01 -13.63 3.26
C ILE A 145 -0.02 -13.96 4.35
N ARG A 146 -0.24 -13.05 5.30
CA ARG A 146 -1.25 -13.25 6.35
C ARG A 146 -2.67 -13.37 5.77
N ASN A 147 -3.04 -12.52 4.82
CA ASN A 147 -4.36 -12.57 4.18
C ASN A 147 -4.52 -13.81 3.28
N PHE A 148 -3.45 -14.29 2.64
CA PHE A 148 -3.46 -15.51 1.84
C PHE A 148 -3.66 -16.76 2.71
N LEU A 149 -2.93 -16.87 3.84
CA LEU A 149 -3.10 -17.98 4.78
C LEU A 149 -4.46 -17.96 5.51
N ALA A 150 -5.10 -16.78 5.60
CA ALA A 150 -6.44 -16.62 6.15
C ALA A 150 -7.56 -16.88 5.12
N ASN A 151 -7.23 -17.19 3.86
CA ASN A 151 -8.24 -17.48 2.84
C ASN A 151 -8.91 -18.85 3.14
N PRO A 152 -10.26 -18.92 3.24
CA PRO A 152 -10.98 -20.15 3.56
C PRO A 152 -10.65 -21.32 2.62
N ILE A 153 -10.38 -21.03 1.34
CA ILE A 153 -10.03 -22.05 0.34
C ILE A 153 -8.64 -22.63 0.60
N VAL A 154 -7.67 -21.80 1.00
CA VAL A 154 -6.30 -22.24 1.33
C VAL A 154 -6.31 -23.08 2.60
N ILE A 155 -7.07 -22.65 3.61
CA ILE A 155 -7.27 -23.40 4.86
C ILE A 155 -7.92 -24.76 4.57
N ALA A 156 -8.99 -24.78 3.77
CA ALA A 156 -9.66 -26.01 3.37
C ALA A 156 -8.73 -26.97 2.62
N GLY A 157 -7.88 -26.45 1.73
CA GLY A 157 -6.86 -27.22 1.03
C GLY A 157 -5.86 -27.89 1.97
N ILE A 158 -5.29 -27.14 2.92
CA ILE A 158 -4.33 -27.66 3.91
C ILE A 158 -4.97 -28.76 4.77
N VAL A 159 -6.18 -28.52 5.29
CA VAL A 159 -6.92 -29.48 6.12
C VAL A 159 -7.26 -30.74 5.33
N ALA A 160 -7.73 -30.59 4.09
CA ALA A 160 -8.04 -31.73 3.21
C ALA A 160 -6.80 -32.60 2.96
N THR A 161 -5.63 -31.99 2.69
CA THR A 161 -4.38 -32.75 2.54
C THR A 161 -3.94 -33.44 3.84
N ALA A 162 -4.10 -32.80 4.99
CA ALA A 162 -3.72 -33.37 6.28
C ALA A 162 -4.56 -34.61 6.65
N ILE A 163 -5.81 -34.70 6.17
CA ILE A 163 -6.70 -35.84 6.40
C ILE A 163 -6.54 -36.90 5.30
N ALA A 164 -6.47 -36.50 4.04
CA ALA A 164 -6.46 -37.43 2.91
C ALA A 164 -5.17 -38.27 2.86
N VAL A 165 -4.02 -37.69 3.23
CA VAL A 165 -2.71 -38.39 3.15
C VAL A 165 -2.62 -39.56 4.14
N PRO A 166 -2.93 -39.38 5.45
CA PRO A 166 -2.95 -40.52 6.39
C PRO A 166 -3.94 -41.62 6.00
N VAL A 167 -5.14 -41.24 5.52
CA VAL A 167 -6.18 -42.20 5.11
C VAL A 167 -5.74 -43.00 3.88
N ALA A 168 -5.13 -42.34 2.89
CA ALA A 168 -4.60 -43.01 1.70
C ALA A 168 -3.47 -44.01 2.06
N ILE A 169 -2.60 -43.65 3.00
CA ILE A 169 -1.54 -44.53 3.49
C ILE A 169 -2.14 -45.74 4.22
N HIS A 170 -3.14 -45.53 5.08
CA HIS A 170 -3.80 -46.62 5.81
C HIS A 170 -4.58 -47.56 4.89
N ASN A 171 -5.30 -47.02 3.90
CA ASN A 171 -6.09 -47.81 2.95
C ASN A 171 -5.21 -48.61 1.96
N SER A 172 -3.96 -48.19 1.74
CA SER A 172 -3.03 -48.93 0.88
C SER A 172 -2.52 -50.26 1.46
N LYS A 173 -2.85 -50.59 2.72
CA LYS A 173 -2.36 -51.79 3.44
C LYS A 173 -3.38 -52.93 3.59
N SER A 174 -4.64 -52.81 3.15
CA SER A 174 -5.66 -53.87 3.32
C SER A 174 -5.87 -54.78 2.10
N GLY A 175 -4.97 -54.73 1.11
CA GLY A 175 -5.01 -55.56 -0.09
C GLY A 175 -3.76 -56.42 -0.24
N SER A 176 -3.53 -57.34 0.68
CA SER A 176 -2.69 -58.53 0.49
C SER A 176 -3.26 -59.69 1.29
#